data_AF-A0AAU8H0J2-F1
#
_entry.id   AF-A0AAU8H0J2-F1
#
_cell.length_a   1.000
_cell.length_b   1.000
_cell.length_c   1.000
_cell.angle_alpha   90.00
_cell.angle_beta   90.00
_cell.angle_gamma   90.00
#
_symmetry.space_group_name_H-M   'P 1'
#
loop_
_entity.id
_entity.type
_entity.pdbx_description
1 polymer ?
#
loop_
_entity_poly.entity_id
_entity_poly.type
_entity_poly.pdbx_seq_one_letter_code
_entity_poly.pdbx_strand_id
1 'polypeptide(L)'
;MDRFIPSVTPEEIKKEKEKARLLKNSAWWRKKISRKRCFYCGKEVPEKELTMDHVVPLIRGGKSVKSNLVPACKECNNKKKYMLPLEWEQYLQSLNSFDSENFL
;
A
#
# COMPACT_ATOMS: atom_id res chain seq x y z
N MET A 1 1.22 32.47 4.27
CA MET A 1 0.66 31.10 4.26
C MET A 1 1.30 30.36 5.41
N ASP A 2 0.53 30.05 6.44
CA ASP A 2 1.01 29.22 7.53
C ASP A 2 1.35 27.83 6.98
N ARG A 3 2.60 27.41 7.13
CA ARG A 3 3.02 26.06 6.77
C ARG A 3 2.36 25.09 7.74
N PHE A 4 1.29 24.44 7.31
CA PHE A 4 0.78 23.25 7.97
C PHE A 4 1.76 22.10 7.71
N ILE A 5 2.71 21.92 8.63
CA ILE A 5 3.55 20.72 8.66
C ILE A 5 2.83 19.73 9.58
N PRO A 6 2.10 18.73 9.05
CA PRO A 6 1.57 17.67 9.89
C PRO A 6 2.75 16.91 10.52
N SER A 7 3.02 17.17 11.79
CA SER A 7 4.03 16.44 12.55
C SER A 7 3.40 15.15 13.07
N VAL A 8 3.71 14.02 12.45
CA VAL A 8 3.36 12.69 12.99
C VAL A 8 4.40 12.32 14.03
N THR A 9 3.97 11.99 15.25
CA THR A 9 4.93 11.63 16.31
C THR A 9 5.42 10.18 16.16
N PRO A 10 6.64 9.85 16.65
CA PRO A 10 7.11 8.46 16.69
C PRO A 10 6.16 7.52 17.44
N GLU A 11 5.50 7.99 18.50
CA GLU A 11 4.52 7.25 19.28
C GLU A 11 3.27 6.91 18.44
N GLU A 12 2.79 7.86 17.63
CA GLU A 12 1.69 7.63 16.70
C GLU A 12 2.08 6.59 15.64
N ILE A 13 3.27 6.69 15.07
CA ILE A 13 3.78 5.71 14.10
C ILE A 13 3.84 4.33 14.75
N LYS A 14 4.34 4.22 15.98
CA LYS A 14 4.40 2.96 16.74
C LYS A 14 3.00 2.38 16.96
N LYS A 15 2.04 3.20 17.37
CA LYS A 15 0.64 2.81 17.56
C LYS A 15 0.02 2.29 16.27
N GLU A 16 0.23 2.98 15.15
CA GLU A 16 -0.30 2.54 13.86
C GLU A 16 0.40 1.27 13.35
N LYS A 17 1.71 1.09 13.57
CA LYS A 17 2.40 -0.18 13.26
C LYS A 17 1.82 -1.37 14.03
N GLU A 18 1.50 -1.18 15.31
CA GLU A 18 0.91 -2.24 16.13
C GLU A 18 -0.50 -2.62 15.64
N LYS A 19 -1.33 -1.62 15.29
CA LYS A 19 -2.63 -1.88 14.64
C LYS A 19 -2.49 -2.65 13.34
N ALA A 20 -1.51 -2.31 12.50
CA ALA A 20 -1.25 -3.03 11.26
C ALA A 20 -0.85 -4.49 11.52
N ARG A 21 -0.05 -4.75 12.56
CA ARG A 21 0.34 -6.11 12.98
C ARG A 21 -0.88 -6.94 13.38
N LEU A 22 -1.80 -6.37 14.17
CA LEU A 22 -3.05 -7.03 14.55
C LEU A 22 -3.93 -7.31 13.31
N LEU A 23 -4.08 -6.32 12.42
CA LEU A 23 -4.85 -6.49 11.19
C LEU A 23 -4.24 -7.55 10.26
N LYS A 24 -2.91 -7.65 10.18
CA LYS A 24 -2.21 -8.65 9.37
C LYS A 24 -2.54 -10.08 9.80
N ASN A 25 -2.79 -10.31 11.09
CA ASN A 25 -3.15 -11.63 11.62
C ASN A 25 -4.67 -11.89 11.61
N SER A 26 -5.48 -10.94 11.15
CA SER A 26 -6.94 -11.06 11.14
C SER A 26 -7.47 -11.90 9.97
N ALA A 27 -8.68 -12.44 10.11
CA ALA A 27 -9.39 -13.13 9.03
C ALA A 27 -9.65 -12.21 7.83
N TRP A 28 -9.84 -10.90 8.08
CA TRP A 28 -9.99 -9.91 7.03
C TRP A 28 -8.76 -9.85 6.11
N TRP A 29 -7.56 -9.85 6.68
CA TRP A 29 -6.34 -9.81 5.88
C TRP A 29 -6.14 -11.11 5.09
N ARG A 30 -6.38 -12.27 5.71
CA ARG A 30 -6.37 -13.57 5.01
C ARG A 30 -7.33 -13.58 3.81
N LYS A 31 -8.56 -13.11 3.99
CA LYS A 31 -9.53 -12.96 2.89
C LYS A 31 -9.10 -11.94 1.83
N LYS A 32 -8.39 -10.87 2.23
CA LYS A 32 -7.92 -9.85 1.28
C LYS A 32 -6.79 -10.37 0.38
N ILE A 33 -5.86 -11.16 0.93
CA ILE A 33 -4.75 -11.76 0.16
C ILE A 33 -5.15 -13.02 -0.61
N SER A 34 -6.29 -13.66 -0.30
CA SER A 34 -6.71 -14.91 -0.96
C SER A 34 -6.97 -14.77 -2.46
N ARG A 35 -7.15 -13.54 -2.94
CA ARG A 35 -7.24 -13.22 -4.38
C ARG A 35 -5.90 -13.36 -5.11
N LYS A 36 -4.80 -13.57 -4.37
CA LYS A 36 -3.45 -13.76 -4.90
C LYS A 36 -3.05 -12.68 -5.90
N ARG A 37 -3.46 -11.43 -5.67
CA ARG A 37 -3.26 -10.33 -6.63
C ARG A 37 -2.61 -9.12 -5.98
N CYS A 38 -1.58 -8.59 -6.63
CA CYS A 38 -0.99 -7.32 -6.24
C CYS A 38 -1.96 -6.17 -6.54
N PHE A 39 -2.18 -5.28 -5.58
CA PHE A 39 -3.03 -4.09 -5.74
C PHE A 39 -2.50 -3.11 -6.78
N TYR A 40 -1.17 -3.00 -6.88
CA TYR A 40 -0.52 -2.00 -7.74
C TYR A 40 -0.39 -2.45 -9.19
N CYS A 41 0.24 -3.61 -9.41
CA CYS A 41 0.50 -4.09 -10.77
C CYS A 41 -0.52 -5.10 -11.28
N GLY A 42 -1.52 -5.48 -10.48
CA GLY A 42 -2.54 -6.45 -10.88
C GLY A 42 -2.03 -7.88 -11.10
N LYS A 43 -0.73 -8.16 -11.02
CA LYS A 43 -0.17 -9.51 -11.25
C LYS A 43 -0.63 -10.50 -10.21
N GLU A 44 -0.81 -11.76 -10.64
CA GLU A 44 -1.03 -12.87 -9.73
C GLU A 44 0.27 -13.22 -8.99
N VAL A 45 0.18 -13.33 -7.66
CA VAL A 45 1.31 -13.53 -6.75
C VAL A 45 0.85 -14.46 -5.62
N PRO A 46 1.62 -15.51 -5.29
CA PRO A 46 1.30 -16.39 -4.16
C PRO A 46 1.06 -15.61 -2.87
N GLU A 47 0.10 -16.05 -2.06
CA GLU A 47 -0.28 -15.34 -0.81
C GLU A 47 0.92 -15.09 0.11
N LYS A 48 1.85 -16.06 0.18
CA LYS A 48 3.08 -15.99 0.98
C LYS A 48 4.05 -14.89 0.53
N GLU A 49 3.91 -14.38 -0.69
CA GLU A 49 4.75 -13.34 -1.28
C GLU A 49 4.08 -11.96 -1.29
N LEU A 50 2.79 -11.90 -0.94
CA LEU A 50 2.09 -10.66 -0.75
C LEU A 50 2.46 -10.02 0.60
N THR A 51 2.77 -8.73 0.53
CA THR A 51 3.07 -7.89 1.68
C THR A 51 1.89 -6.97 1.96
N MET A 52 1.77 -6.51 3.22
CA MET A 52 0.83 -5.46 3.59
C MET A 52 1.51 -4.11 3.41
N ASP A 53 0.93 -3.26 2.56
CA ASP A 53 1.42 -1.90 2.35
C ASP A 53 0.35 -0.86 2.73
N HIS A 54 0.83 0.30 3.20
CA HIS A 54 0.00 1.47 3.46
C HIS A 54 0.01 2.35 2.21
N VAL A 55 -1.17 2.58 1.61
CA VAL A 55 -1.31 3.45 0.43
C VAL A 55 -0.83 4.85 0.77
N VAL A 56 -1.34 5.43 1.85
CA VAL A 56 -0.82 6.64 2.49
C VAL A 56 0.19 6.24 3.57
N PRO A 57 1.47 6.63 3.45
CA PRO A 57 2.50 6.28 4.44
C PRO A 57 2.19 6.81 5.85
N LEU A 58 2.57 6.04 6.88
CA LEU A 58 2.38 6.44 8.28
C LEU A 58 3.08 7.77 8.60
N ILE A 59 4.28 7.98 8.08
CA ILE A 59 5.04 9.24 8.24
C ILE A 59 4.36 10.46 7.61
N ARG A 60 3.36 10.23 6.74
CA ARG A 60 2.52 11.28 6.12
C ARG A 60 1.12 11.32 6.74
N GLY A 61 0.95 10.75 7.93
CA GLY A 61 -0.32 10.75 8.68
C GLY A 61 -1.28 9.61 8.31
N GLY A 62 -0.87 8.69 7.43
CA GLY A 62 -1.66 7.50 7.09
C GLY A 62 -1.99 6.66 8.33
N LYS A 63 -3.16 6.04 8.33
CA LYS A 63 -3.64 5.20 9.44
C LYS A 63 -3.69 3.74 9.04
N SER A 64 -3.57 2.84 10.00
CA SER A 64 -3.70 1.39 9.82
C SER A 64 -5.15 0.96 9.86
N VAL A 65 -5.90 1.38 8.83
CA VAL A 65 -7.31 1.05 8.61
C VAL A 65 -7.47 0.25 7.32
N LYS A 66 -8.52 -0.56 7.23
CA LYS A 66 -8.75 -1.50 6.11
C LYS A 66 -8.73 -0.84 4.72
N SER A 67 -9.15 0.42 4.62
CA SER A 67 -9.16 1.22 3.38
C SER A 67 -7.76 1.68 2.95
N ASN A 68 -6.83 1.86 3.89
CA ASN A 68 -5.47 2.29 3.60
C ASN A 68 -4.48 1.12 3.45
N LEU A 69 -4.91 -0.11 3.73
CA LEU A 69 -4.06 -1.30 3.70
C LEU A 69 -4.36 -2.14 2.46
N VAL A 70 -3.33 -2.41 1.66
CA VAL A 70 -3.45 -3.16 0.39
C VAL A 70 -2.43 -4.28 0.28
N PRO A 71 -2.76 -5.39 -0.41
CA PRO A 71 -1.79 -6.43 -0.73
C PRO A 71 -0.86 -5.96 -1.86
N ALA A 72 0.45 -6.00 -1.64
CA ALA A 72 1.44 -5.60 -2.63
C ALA A 72 2.51 -6.68 -2.79
N CYS A 73 2.90 -6.97 -4.03
CA CYS A 73 4.06 -7.82 -4.28
C CYS A 73 5.34 -7.15 -3.77
N LYS A 74 6.38 -7.95 -3.48
CA LYS A 74 7.67 -7.44 -3.00
C LYS A 74 8.28 -6.40 -3.95
N GLU A 75 8.19 -6.63 -5.25
CA GLU A 75 8.73 -5.71 -6.28
C GLU A 75 8.08 -4.33 -6.21
N CYS A 76 6.74 -4.26 -6.25
CA CYS A 76 6.02 -2.99 -6.17
C CYS A 76 6.23 -2.29 -4.83
N ASN A 77 6.19 -3.05 -3.72
CA ASN A 77 6.41 -2.48 -2.40
C ASN A 77 7.83 -1.91 -2.25
N ASN A 78 8.84 -2.56 -2.82
CA ASN A 78 10.21 -2.04 -2.82
C ASN A 78 10.33 -0.81 -3.72
N LYS A 79 9.84 -0.86 -4.98
CA LYS A 79 9.86 0.28 -5.90
C LYS A 79 9.21 1.53 -5.29
N LYS A 80 8.02 1.39 -4.71
CA LYS A 80 7.30 2.49 -4.02
C LYS A 80 8.10 3.13 -2.88
N LYS A 81 9.01 2.40 -2.21
CA LYS A 81 9.84 2.95 -1.13
C LYS A 81 10.98 3.84 -1.65
N TYR A 82 11.53 3.53 -2.82
CA TYR A 82 12.70 4.21 -3.37
C TYR A 82 12.36 5.27 -4.42
N MET A 83 11.19 5.16 -5.05
CA MET A 83 10.72 6.11 -6.06
C MET A 83 10.18 7.39 -5.44
N LEU A 84 10.45 8.51 -6.11
CA LEU A 84 9.72 9.75 -5.91
C LEU A 84 8.25 9.55 -6.27
N PRO A 85 7.31 10.35 -5.71
CA PRO A 85 5.89 10.24 -6.04
C PRO A 85 5.61 10.27 -7.55
N LEU A 86 6.31 11.13 -8.29
CA LEU A 86 6.16 11.24 -9.75
C LEU A 86 6.67 9.99 -10.48
N GLU A 87 7.83 9.45 -10.10
CA GLU A 87 8.38 8.22 -10.68
C GLU A 87 7.46 7.02 -10.39
N TRP A 88 6.86 6.99 -9.19
CA TRP A 88 5.90 5.97 -8.82
C TRP A 88 4.63 6.05 -9.66
N GLU A 89 4.11 7.26 -9.90
CA GLU A 89 2.95 7.47 -10.75
C GLU A 89 3.22 7.06 -12.20
N GLN A 90 4.37 7.45 -12.75
CA GLN A 90 4.80 7.03 -14.09
C GLN A 90 4.95 5.51 -14.19
N TYR A 91 5.53 4.87 -13.17
CA TYR A 91 5.63 3.42 -13.09
C TYR A 91 4.24 2.77 -13.11
N LEU A 92 3.29 3.23 -12.29
CA LEU A 92 1.92 2.72 -12.30
C LEU A 92 1.24 2.92 -13.65
N GLN A 93 1.42 4.07 -14.30
CA GLN A 93 0.90 4.33 -15.64
C GLN A 93 1.46 3.35 -16.65
N SER A 94 2.78 3.11 -16.65
CA SER A 94 3.42 2.14 -17.55
C SER A 94 2.92 0.70 -17.37
N LEU A 95 2.38 0.35 -16.21
CA LEU A 95 1.75 -0.94 -15.95
C LEU A 95 0.32 -1.00 -16.48
N ASN A 96 -0.39 0.14 -16.49
CA ASN A 96 -1.78 0.26 -16.92
C ASN A 96 -1.92 0.54 -18.43
N SER A 97 -0.85 0.93 -19.12
CA SER A 97 -0.83 1.17 -20.58
C SER A 97 -1.06 -0.10 -21.45
N PHE A 98 -1.60 -1.17 -20.88
CA PHE A 98 -1.98 -2.40 -21.59
C PHE A 98 -3.41 -2.87 -21.31
N ASP A 99 -4.31 -2.01 -20.80
CA ASP A 99 -5.76 -2.26 -20.85
C ASP A 99 -6.55 -0.95 -20.83
N SER A 100 -6.80 -0.40 -22.02
CA SER A 100 -7.68 0.75 -22.24
C SER A 100 -9.16 0.38 -22.47
N GLU A 101 -9.62 -0.80 -22.02
CA GLU A 101 -10.98 -1.29 -22.32
C GLU A 101 -11.84 -1.74 -21.12
N ASN A 102 -11.48 -1.48 -19.86
CA ASN A 102 -12.30 -1.94 -18.72
C ASN A 102 -12.74 -0.83 -17.73
N PHE A 103 -13.15 0.32 -18.27
CA PHE A 103 -13.88 1.34 -17.51
C PHE A 103 -15.12 1.86 -18.28
N LEU A 104 -15.94 0.94 -18.79
CA LEU A 104 -17.35 1.18 -19.11
C LEU A 104 -18.22 0.23 -18.29
#